data_AF-A0A9N9CS46-F1
#
_entry.id   AF-A0A9N9CS46-F1
#
_cell.length_a   1.000
_cell.length_b   1.000
_cell.length_c   1.000
_cell.angle_alpha   90.00
_cell.angle_beta   90.00
_cell.angle_gamma   90.00
#
_symmetry.space_group_name_H-M   'P 1'
#
loop_
_entity.id
_entity.type
_entity.pdbx_description
1 polymer ?
#
loop_
_entity_poly.entity_id
_entity_poly.type
_entity_poly.pdbx_seq_one_letter_code
_entity_poly.pdbx_strand_id
1 'polypeptide(L)'
;MSDDEDERVTTYSILGGCSLAPALAAGSIMSAPRIFSDMAVMKRRRPVSSAPRWRVYGNGLNLEGYCQNSSCEAYNQSRVIIPLGYRDFRFNIDSYLCKCPLCGSRVREETCGFCNAEYKYSGFQAINDDAKEVNSSWQDAPDGFYTTFDDGHNHFVKWFQLKIEVRRR
;
A
#
# COMPACT_ATOMS: atom_id res chain seq x y z
N MET A 1 -8.77 -42.53 -1.02
CA MET A 1 -9.63 -42.43 0.18
C MET A 1 -8.71 -41.96 1.28
N SER A 2 -8.90 -40.72 1.74
CA SER A 2 -8.39 -40.13 2.98
C SER A 2 -6.87 -39.85 3.00
N ASP A 3 -6.41 -38.60 2.89
CA ASP A 3 -6.35 -37.56 3.95
C ASP A 3 -5.42 -38.03 5.09
N ASP A 4 -4.35 -37.33 5.53
CA ASP A 4 -4.20 -35.91 5.82
C ASP A 4 -2.72 -35.46 5.72
N GLU A 5 -2.53 -34.19 5.33
CA GLU A 5 -1.26 -33.46 5.35
C GLU A 5 -0.94 -32.97 6.77
N ASP A 6 0.26 -33.28 7.27
CA ASP A 6 0.73 -32.80 8.57
C ASP A 6 1.51 -31.49 8.42
N GLU A 7 1.00 -30.47 9.10
CA GLU A 7 1.34 -29.06 9.06
C GLU A 7 2.69 -28.79 9.76
N ARG A 8 3.76 -28.56 8.99
CA ARG A 8 5.04 -28.12 9.54
C ARG A 8 5.07 -26.61 9.79
N VAL A 9 4.67 -26.22 11.00
CA VAL A 9 4.92 -24.89 11.55
C VAL A 9 6.40 -24.76 11.93
N THR A 10 7.16 -23.99 11.14
CA THR A 10 8.55 -23.67 11.43
C THR A 10 8.61 -22.52 12.45
N THR A 11 8.79 -22.83 13.73
CA THR A 11 9.08 -21.84 14.78
C THR A 11 10.56 -21.42 14.71
N TYR A 12 10.85 -20.14 14.48
CA TYR A 12 12.21 -19.60 14.57
C TYR A 12 12.52 -19.11 16.01
N SER A 13 13.68 -19.56 16.51
CA SER A 13 14.22 -19.33 17.84
C SER A 13 14.63 -17.88 18.08
N ILE A 14 14.30 -17.35 19.26
CA ILE A 14 14.78 -16.05 19.76
C ILE A 14 16.18 -16.24 20.33
N LEU A 15 17.17 -15.53 19.78
CA LEU A 15 18.49 -15.36 20.37
C LEU A 15 18.80 -13.87 20.56
N GLY A 16 19.23 -13.52 21.77
CA GLY A 16 20.09 -12.37 22.04
C GLY A 16 19.35 -11.07 22.36
N GLY A 17 19.51 -10.61 23.61
CA GLY A 17 18.83 -9.44 24.16
C GLY A 17 19.37 -8.08 23.69
N CYS A 18 18.50 -7.07 23.75
CA CYS A 18 18.86 -5.67 23.92
C CYS A 18 17.64 -4.90 24.46
N SER A 19 17.93 -3.85 25.23
CA SER A 19 17.05 -3.16 26.20
C SER A 19 15.65 -2.77 25.74
N LEU A 20 14.75 -2.81 26.73
CA LEU A 20 13.34 -2.41 26.75
C LEU A 20 13.07 -1.02 26.12
N ALA A 21 12.14 -0.99 25.15
CA ALA A 21 11.33 0.17 24.78
C ALA A 21 9.84 -0.22 24.91
N PRO A 22 8.93 0.73 25.21
CA PRO A 22 7.69 0.45 25.93
C PRO A 22 6.63 -0.25 25.07
N ALA A 23 6.05 -1.29 25.68
CA ALA A 23 4.74 -1.91 25.41
C ALA A 23 4.05 -1.55 24.08
N LEU A 24 4.49 -2.18 22.99
CA LEU A 24 3.59 -2.48 21.88
C LEU A 24 2.60 -3.53 22.39
N ALA A 25 1.31 -3.19 22.37
CA ALA A 25 0.22 -4.02 22.83
C ALA A 25 0.39 -5.49 22.39
N ALA A 26 0.40 -6.38 23.37
CA ALA A 26 0.44 -7.83 23.18
C ALA A 26 -0.68 -8.24 22.21
N GLY A 27 -0.30 -8.79 21.05
CA GLY A 27 -1.23 -9.35 20.07
C GLY A 27 -1.01 -8.92 18.62
N SER A 28 -0.15 -7.95 18.33
CA SER A 28 0.17 -7.60 16.94
C SER A 28 1.26 -8.53 16.41
N ILE A 29 0.91 -9.45 15.52
CA ILE A 29 1.86 -10.09 14.63
C ILE A 29 2.53 -8.96 13.84
N MET A 30 3.74 -8.55 14.23
CA MET A 30 4.49 -7.56 13.48
C MET A 30 4.96 -8.23 12.19
N SER A 31 4.15 -8.12 11.14
CA SER A 31 4.55 -8.48 9.79
C SER A 31 5.82 -7.72 9.41
N ALA A 32 6.73 -8.38 8.70
CA ALA A 32 7.92 -7.71 8.18
C ALA A 32 7.53 -6.39 7.46
N PRO A 33 8.29 -5.31 7.69
CA PRO A 33 7.90 -4.02 7.17
C PRO A 33 7.90 -4.03 5.64
N ARG A 34 6.93 -3.33 5.04
CA ARG A 34 6.71 -3.29 3.59
C ARG A 34 7.14 -1.94 3.02
N ILE A 35 7.73 -1.97 1.83
CA ILE A 35 8.13 -0.75 1.13
C ILE A 35 6.90 -0.09 0.50
N PHE A 36 6.73 1.20 0.75
CA PHE A 36 5.70 2.03 0.12
C PHE A 36 6.09 3.50 0.19
N SER A 37 5.43 4.36 -0.59
CA SER A 37 5.62 5.80 -0.56
C SER A 37 5.55 6.37 0.87
N ASP A 38 6.38 7.36 1.18
CA ASP A 38 6.33 8.11 2.45
C ASP A 38 5.07 8.99 2.59
N MET A 39 4.38 9.24 1.46
CA MET A 39 3.22 10.11 1.30
C MET A 39 3.38 11.54 1.85
N ALA A 40 4.62 11.99 2.05
CA ALA A 40 4.92 13.31 2.61
C ALA A 40 4.81 14.43 1.57
N VAL A 41 5.09 14.13 0.30
CA VAL A 41 5.08 15.11 -0.80
C VAL A 41 4.01 14.74 -1.83
N MET A 42 2.95 15.53 -1.86
CA MET A 42 1.84 15.35 -2.81
C MET A 42 2.17 15.95 -4.19
N LYS A 43 1.70 15.32 -5.26
CA LYS A 43 1.72 15.84 -6.63
C LYS A 43 0.34 15.70 -7.25
N ARG A 44 -0.04 16.69 -8.07
CA ARG A 44 -1.27 16.64 -8.86
C ARG A 44 -0.94 16.48 -10.33
N ARG A 45 -1.56 15.49 -10.96
CA ARG A 45 -1.42 15.21 -12.40
C ARG A 45 -2.77 15.40 -13.08
N ARG A 46 -2.76 15.91 -14.30
CA ARG A 46 -3.98 15.95 -15.13
C ARG A 46 -4.16 14.59 -15.81
N PRO A 47 -5.41 14.12 -15.97
CA PRO A 47 -5.69 12.95 -16.79
C PRO A 47 -5.18 13.14 -18.22
N VAL A 48 -4.71 12.05 -18.81
CA VAL A 48 -4.30 11.97 -20.22
C VAL A 48 -5.15 10.94 -20.93
N SER A 49 -5.65 11.26 -22.12
CA SER A 49 -6.55 10.38 -22.88
C SER A 49 -5.85 9.14 -23.45
N SER A 50 -4.53 9.18 -23.58
CA SER A 50 -3.69 8.08 -24.09
C SER A 50 -3.20 7.12 -23.00
N ALA A 51 -3.76 7.19 -21.79
CA ALA A 51 -3.36 6.29 -20.71
C ALA A 51 -3.65 4.81 -21.08
N PRO A 52 -2.70 3.89 -20.83
CA PRO A 52 -2.95 2.48 -21.09
C PRO A 52 -4.04 1.93 -20.15
N ARG A 53 -4.70 0.83 -20.54
CA ARG A 53 -5.89 0.30 -19.86
C ARG A 53 -5.67 -0.05 -18.37
N TRP A 54 -4.43 -0.35 -17.98
CA TRP A 54 -4.06 -0.62 -16.60
C TRP A 54 -3.68 0.63 -15.79
N ARG A 55 -3.79 1.83 -16.38
CA ARG A 55 -3.52 3.14 -15.75
C ARG A 55 -4.80 3.99 -15.61
N VAL A 56 -5.97 3.38 -15.66
CA VAL A 56 -7.25 4.07 -15.47
C VAL A 56 -7.54 4.16 -13.96
N TYR A 57 -7.72 5.38 -13.46
CA TYR A 57 -8.09 5.63 -12.06
C TYR A 57 -9.60 5.89 -11.92
N GLY A 58 -10.13 5.70 -10.71
CA GLY A 58 -11.49 6.05 -10.34
C GLY A 58 -11.54 7.10 -9.22
N ASN A 59 -12.75 7.46 -8.81
CA ASN A 59 -12.95 8.31 -7.63
C ASN A 59 -12.56 7.57 -6.34
N GLY A 60 -12.15 8.31 -5.31
CA GLY A 60 -11.66 7.74 -4.05
C GLY A 60 -10.18 7.34 -4.12
N LEU A 61 -9.84 6.26 -3.41
CA LEU A 61 -8.51 5.68 -3.33
C LEU A 61 -8.21 4.83 -4.57
N ASN A 62 -6.99 4.98 -5.07
CA ASN A 62 -6.41 4.22 -6.15
C ASN A 62 -5.03 3.73 -5.72
N LEU A 63 -4.84 2.41 -5.55
CA LEU A 63 -3.52 1.86 -5.25
C LEU A 63 -2.71 1.67 -6.53
N GLU A 64 -1.39 1.79 -6.42
CA GLU A 64 -0.49 1.64 -7.55
C GLU A 64 0.63 0.65 -7.24
N GLY A 65 0.96 -0.19 -8.20
CA GLY A 65 2.02 -1.17 -8.03
C GLY A 65 2.31 -1.98 -9.28
N TYR A 66 3.28 -2.88 -9.22
CA TYR A 66 3.62 -3.73 -10.36
C TYR A 66 2.87 -5.06 -10.33
N CYS A 67 2.23 -5.41 -11.45
CA CYS A 67 1.64 -6.75 -11.62
C CYS A 67 2.74 -7.81 -11.52
N GLN A 68 2.47 -8.92 -10.83
CA GLN A 68 3.45 -10.00 -10.62
C GLN A 68 3.31 -11.15 -11.63
N ASN A 69 2.34 -11.09 -12.53
CA ASN A 69 2.12 -12.13 -13.53
C ASN A 69 2.90 -11.81 -14.82
N SER A 70 3.94 -12.59 -15.12
CA SER A 70 4.82 -12.39 -16.27
C SER A 70 4.14 -12.49 -17.64
N SER A 71 2.97 -13.12 -17.71
CA SER A 71 2.17 -13.21 -18.93
C SER A 71 1.20 -12.04 -19.11
N CYS A 72 1.08 -11.14 -18.14
CA CYS A 72 0.19 -9.99 -18.22
C CYS A 72 0.79 -8.89 -19.11
N GLU A 73 -0.02 -8.26 -19.96
CA GLU A 73 0.39 -7.10 -20.77
C GLU A 73 1.02 -5.97 -19.94
N ALA A 74 0.54 -5.74 -18.72
CA ALA A 74 1.06 -4.70 -17.84
C ALA A 74 2.37 -5.08 -17.13
N TYR A 75 2.81 -6.34 -17.19
CA TYR A 75 4.00 -6.82 -16.50
C TYR A 75 5.25 -6.07 -16.98
N ASN A 76 6.01 -5.51 -16.03
CA ASN A 76 7.21 -4.70 -16.28
C ASN A 76 7.04 -3.49 -17.23
N GLN A 77 5.83 -3.12 -17.63
CA GLN A 77 5.60 -1.94 -18.48
C GLN A 77 5.51 -0.66 -17.65
N SER A 78 4.69 -0.68 -16.60
CA SER A 78 4.50 0.40 -15.63
C SER A 78 3.68 -0.09 -14.45
N ARG A 79 3.54 0.73 -13.40
CA ARG A 79 2.63 0.42 -12.30
C ARG A 79 1.19 0.37 -12.81
N VAL A 80 0.42 -0.64 -12.43
CA VAL A 80 -1.03 -0.67 -12.63
C VAL A 80 -1.73 0.16 -11.56
N ILE A 81 -2.88 0.75 -11.91
CA ILE A 81 -3.78 1.43 -10.98
C ILE A 81 -4.91 0.47 -10.59
N ILE A 82 -5.21 0.40 -9.30
CA ILE A 82 -6.23 -0.45 -8.69
C ILE A 82 -7.24 0.47 -8.00
N PRO A 83 -8.35 0.81 -8.66
CA PRO A 83 -9.39 1.66 -8.08
C PRO A 83 -10.09 0.92 -6.93
N LEU A 84 -9.91 1.38 -5.69
CA LEU A 84 -10.59 0.83 -4.51
C LEU A 84 -11.83 1.64 -4.10
N GLY A 85 -11.99 2.85 -4.64
CA GLY A 85 -13.13 3.69 -4.35
C GLY A 85 -13.01 4.37 -2.99
N TYR A 86 -14.16 4.68 -2.38
CA TYR A 86 -14.25 5.27 -1.04
C TYR A 86 -14.15 4.18 0.04
N ARG A 87 -13.01 3.48 0.06
CA ARG A 87 -12.72 2.38 0.99
C ARG A 87 -11.40 2.62 1.70
N ASP A 88 -11.42 2.56 3.01
CA ASP A 88 -10.20 2.55 3.84
C ASP A 88 -9.31 1.34 3.50
N PHE A 89 -8.00 1.52 3.60
CA PHE A 89 -7.03 0.48 3.26
C PHE A 89 -6.02 0.30 4.38
N ARG A 90 -5.89 -0.93 4.89
CA ARG A 90 -4.87 -1.32 5.87
C ARG A 90 -3.93 -2.32 5.25
N PHE A 91 -2.64 -2.01 5.23
CA PHE A 91 -1.63 -2.82 4.52
C PHE A 91 -1.65 -4.29 4.92
N ASN A 92 -1.73 -4.56 6.22
CA ASN A 92 -1.55 -5.90 6.76
C ASN A 92 -2.82 -6.75 6.63
N ILE A 93 -3.95 -6.15 6.25
CA ILE A 93 -5.26 -6.80 6.20
C ILE A 93 -5.76 -6.84 4.76
N ASP A 94 -5.66 -5.73 4.04
CA ASP A 94 -6.42 -5.49 2.81
C ASP A 94 -5.59 -5.76 1.54
N SER A 95 -4.33 -6.18 1.64
CA SER A 95 -3.46 -6.44 0.48
C SER A 95 -3.99 -7.49 -0.51
N TYR A 96 -4.92 -8.35 -0.09
CA TYR A 96 -5.59 -9.29 -0.99
C TYR A 96 -6.48 -8.58 -2.03
N LEU A 97 -6.93 -7.35 -1.77
CA LEU A 97 -7.70 -6.52 -2.70
C LEU A 97 -6.84 -6.02 -3.87
N CYS A 98 -5.52 -6.05 -3.75
CA CYS A 98 -4.60 -5.46 -4.71
C CYS A 98 -4.37 -6.41 -5.88
N LYS A 99 -5.35 -6.42 -6.79
CA LYS A 99 -5.37 -7.23 -8.00
C LYS A 99 -5.18 -6.37 -9.25
N CYS A 100 -4.44 -6.92 -10.21
CA CYS A 100 -4.23 -6.27 -11.49
C CYS A 100 -5.56 -6.19 -12.25
N PRO A 101 -5.96 -5.02 -12.78
CA PRO A 101 -7.24 -4.86 -13.48
C PRO A 101 -7.31 -5.64 -14.79
N LEU A 102 -6.17 -6.04 -15.37
CA LEU A 102 -6.17 -6.79 -16.64
C LEU A 102 -6.26 -8.31 -16.46
N CYS A 103 -5.59 -8.85 -15.44
CA CYS A 103 -5.40 -10.30 -15.30
C CYS A 103 -5.83 -10.86 -13.93
N GLY A 104 -6.29 -10.01 -13.00
CA GLY A 104 -6.71 -10.43 -11.66
C GLY A 104 -5.59 -10.96 -10.76
N SER A 105 -4.34 -11.03 -11.24
CA SER A 105 -3.18 -11.49 -10.47
C SER A 105 -2.76 -10.46 -9.41
N ARG A 106 -1.99 -10.89 -8.41
CA ARG A 106 -1.49 -10.01 -7.35
C ARG A 106 -0.63 -8.88 -7.90
N VAL A 107 -0.75 -7.72 -7.28
CA VAL A 107 0.08 -6.54 -7.53
C VAL A 107 0.93 -6.26 -6.29
N ARG A 108 2.21 -5.94 -6.50
CA ARG A 108 3.08 -5.40 -5.46
C ARG A 108 2.91 -3.89 -5.42
N GLU A 109 2.14 -3.42 -4.45
CA GLU A 109 1.79 -2.01 -4.23
C GLU A 109 3.01 -1.22 -3.75
N GLU A 110 3.21 -0.02 -4.30
CA GLU A 110 4.35 0.86 -3.98
C GLU A 110 3.92 2.29 -3.65
N THR A 111 2.77 2.73 -4.14
CA THR A 111 2.21 4.05 -3.85
C THR A 111 0.70 4.05 -4.01
N CYS A 112 0.07 5.21 -3.84
CA CYS A 112 -1.35 5.42 -4.08
C CYS A 112 -1.61 6.78 -4.71
N GLY A 113 -2.84 6.96 -5.15
CA GLY A 113 -3.40 8.25 -5.47
C GLY A 113 -4.88 8.35 -5.16
N PHE A 114 -5.39 9.56 -5.31
CA PHE A 114 -6.72 9.97 -4.91
C PHE A 114 -7.33 10.88 -5.98
N CYS A 115 -8.63 10.75 -6.20
CA CYS A 115 -9.42 11.63 -7.08
C CYS A 115 -10.79 11.86 -6.46
N ASN A 116 -11.27 13.12 -6.45
CA ASN A 116 -12.58 13.50 -5.93
C ASN A 116 -12.89 12.90 -4.54
N ALA A 117 -12.00 13.14 -3.57
CA ALA A 117 -12.04 12.56 -2.23
C ALA A 117 -11.30 13.41 -1.21
N GLU A 118 -11.59 13.19 0.06
CA GLU A 118 -10.72 13.57 1.17
C GLU A 118 -10.01 12.33 1.70
N TYR A 119 -8.75 12.47 2.08
CA TYR A 119 -7.95 11.36 2.59
C TYR A 119 -7.07 11.77 3.78
N LYS A 120 -6.71 10.79 4.59
CA LYS A 120 -5.60 10.88 5.53
C LYS A 120 -4.92 9.52 5.64
N TYR A 121 -3.75 9.51 6.23
CA TYR A 121 -3.00 8.29 6.50
C TYR A 121 -2.34 8.34 7.88
N SER A 122 -2.21 7.15 8.48
CA SER A 122 -1.54 6.94 9.75
C SER A 122 -0.83 5.59 9.80
N GLY A 123 0.18 5.46 10.64
CA GLY A 123 0.89 4.20 10.82
C GLY A 123 2.25 4.35 11.48
N PHE A 124 3.08 3.32 11.30
CA PHE A 124 4.42 3.25 11.87
C PHE A 124 5.43 2.98 10.76
N GLN A 125 6.36 3.91 10.56
CA GLN A 125 7.51 3.75 9.67
C GLN A 125 8.68 3.12 10.42
N ALA A 126 9.45 2.28 9.75
CA ALA A 126 10.69 1.71 10.28
C ALA A 126 11.86 2.66 9.96
N ILE A 127 12.51 3.20 10.99
CA ILE A 127 13.66 4.09 10.90
C ILE A 127 14.72 3.55 11.85
N ASN A 128 15.89 3.15 11.33
CA ASN A 128 16.97 2.56 12.12
C ASN A 128 16.50 1.41 13.03
N ASP A 129 15.62 0.55 12.51
CA ASP A 129 14.96 -0.56 13.21
C ASP A 129 13.95 -0.18 14.31
N ASP A 130 13.76 1.12 14.57
CA ASP A 130 12.71 1.64 15.45
C ASP A 130 11.41 1.94 14.68
N ALA A 131 10.29 1.86 15.40
CA ALA A 131 8.97 2.26 14.89
C ALA A 131 8.71 3.74 15.19
N LYS A 132 8.69 4.58 14.15
CA LYS A 132 8.27 5.97 14.23
C LYS A 132 6.80 6.12 13.83
N GLU A 133 5.99 6.65 14.72
CA GLU A 133 4.60 6.96 14.43
C GLU A 133 4.50 8.13 13.42
N VAL A 134 3.62 7.98 12.44
CA VAL A 134 3.30 8.99 11.44
C VAL A 134 1.79 9.13 11.34
N ASN A 135 1.30 10.37 11.41
CA ASN A 135 -0.09 10.71 11.25
C ASN A 135 -0.22 11.98 10.40
N SER A 136 -1.18 12.00 9.49
CA SER A 136 -1.53 13.19 8.72
C SER A 136 -2.90 13.72 9.10
N SER A 137 -3.12 15.02 8.87
CA SER A 137 -4.46 15.61 8.84
C SER A 137 -5.20 15.18 7.57
N TRP A 138 -6.52 15.35 7.57
CA TRP A 138 -7.33 15.22 6.34
C TRP A 138 -6.86 16.21 5.27
N GLN A 139 -6.78 15.73 4.03
CA GLN A 139 -6.30 16.45 2.85
C GLN A 139 -7.28 16.28 1.69
N ASP A 140 -7.37 17.30 0.85
CA ASP A 140 -8.25 17.32 -0.32
C ASP A 140 -7.57 16.82 -1.59
N ALA A 141 -8.20 15.81 -2.22
CA ALA A 141 -7.95 15.41 -3.60
C ALA A 141 -9.10 15.90 -4.49
N PRO A 142 -8.92 17.01 -5.23
CA PRO A 142 -9.98 17.61 -6.02
C PRO A 142 -10.39 16.71 -7.20
N ASP A 143 -11.61 16.92 -7.67
CA ASP A 143 -12.06 16.37 -8.95
C ASP A 143 -11.25 16.94 -10.14
N GLY A 144 -11.14 16.19 -11.22
CA GLY A 144 -10.38 16.57 -12.42
C GLY A 144 -8.85 16.45 -12.32
N PHE A 145 -8.32 16.05 -11.16
CA PHE A 145 -6.90 15.80 -10.96
C PHE A 145 -6.65 14.47 -10.27
N TYR A 146 -5.55 13.84 -10.62
CA TYR A 146 -5.02 12.69 -9.91
C TYR A 146 -3.98 13.15 -8.89
N THR A 147 -4.33 13.10 -7.60
CA THR A 147 -3.41 13.43 -6.49
C THR A 147 -2.63 12.18 -6.13
N THR A 148 -1.30 12.20 -6.22
CA THR A 148 -0.44 11.03 -6.00
C THR A 148 0.85 11.43 -5.30
N PHE A 149 1.60 10.45 -4.83
CA PHE A 149 2.90 10.62 -4.15
C PHE A 149 4.02 9.96 -4.97
N ASP A 150 3.74 9.66 -6.25
CA ASP A 150 4.75 9.22 -7.20
C ASP A 150 5.65 10.39 -7.60
N ASP A 151 6.86 10.42 -7.03
CA ASP A 151 7.88 11.42 -7.33
C ASP A 151 9.16 10.87 -7.97
N GLY A 152 9.18 9.59 -8.32
CA GLY A 152 10.37 8.90 -8.82
C GLY A 152 10.90 7.89 -7.81
N HIS A 153 12.21 7.65 -7.81
CA HIS A 153 12.85 6.61 -7.00
C HIS A 153 13.17 7.03 -5.55
N ASN A 154 12.83 8.25 -5.11
CA ASN A 154 13.45 8.86 -3.94
C ASN A 154 12.59 8.93 -2.67
N HIS A 155 11.37 8.37 -2.65
CA HIS A 155 10.45 8.57 -1.51
C HIS A 155 9.75 7.28 -1.07
N PHE A 156 10.52 6.19 -0.99
CA PHE A 156 10.06 4.93 -0.40
C PHE A 156 10.59 4.75 1.01
N VAL A 157 9.71 4.37 1.92
CA VAL A 157 10.03 4.01 3.28
C VAL A 157 9.46 2.65 3.62
N LYS A 158 10.00 2.04 4.68
CA LYS A 158 9.50 0.79 5.25
C LYS A 158 8.36 1.12 6.22
N TRP A 159 7.20 0.52 6.05
CA TRP A 159 6.05 0.65 6.94
C TRP A 159 5.82 -0.67 7.69
N PHE A 160 5.78 -0.64 9.02
CA PHE A 160 5.29 -1.76 9.84
C PHE A 160 3.78 -1.88 9.75
N GLN A 161 3.10 -0.73 9.76
CA GLN A 161 1.66 -0.61 9.62
C GLN A 161 1.37 0.66 8.84
N LEU A 162 0.42 0.58 7.91
CA LEU A 162 -0.13 1.76 7.25
C LEU A 162 -1.65 1.59 7.13
N LYS A 163 -2.36 2.63 7.54
CA LYS A 163 -3.79 2.81 7.34
C LYS A 163 -3.98 4.07 6.49
N ILE A 164 -4.76 3.93 5.42
CA ILE A 164 -5.24 5.02 4.59
C ILE A 164 -6.75 5.09 4.80
N GLU A 165 -7.24 6.27 5.16
CA GLU A 165 -8.67 6.54 5.32
C GLU A 165 -9.12 7.47 4.20
N VAL A 166 -10.29 7.20 3.63
CA VAL A 166 -10.81 7.96 2.49
C VAL A 166 -12.31 8.16 2.63
N ARG A 167 -12.77 9.39 2.34
CA ARG A 167 -14.19 9.72 2.33
C ARG A 167 -14.57 10.53 1.10
N ARG A 168 -15.87 10.56 0.82
CA ARG A 168 -16.43 11.42 -0.22
C ARG A 168 -16.25 12.88 0.20
N ARG A 169 -15.84 13.70 -0.78
CA ARG A 169 -15.85 15.15 -0.68
C ARG A 169 -17.27 15.68 -0.88
#